data_AF-A0A5K1E088-F1
#
_entry.id   AF-A0A5K1E088-F1
#
_cell.length_a   1.000
_cell.length_b   1.000
_cell.length_c   1.000
_cell.angle_alpha   90.00
_cell.angle_beta   90.00
_cell.angle_gamma   90.00
#
_symmetry.space_group_name_H-M   'P 1'
#
loop_
_entity.id
_entity.type
_entity.pdbx_description
1 polymer ?
#
loop_
_entity_poly.entity_id
_entity_poly.type
_entity_poly.pdbx_seq_one_letter_code
_entity_poly.pdbx_strand_id
1 'polypeptide(L)' 'ISFTGSTEVGRSIMEAAARSNLKSVTLELGGKSPLIIFDDADVDMA' A
#
# COMPACT_ATOMS: atom_id res chain seq x y z
N ILE A 1 -3.16 -11.02 10.72
CA ILE A 1 -3.16 -11.24 9.25
C ILE A 1 -2.19 -10.24 8.64
N SER A 2 -1.32 -10.69 7.74
CA SER A 2 -0.54 -9.79 6.89
C SER A 2 -1.06 -9.91 5.46
N PHE A 3 -1.36 -8.79 4.82
CA PHE A 3 -1.93 -8.75 3.47
C PHE A 3 -1.25 -7.68 2.62
N THR A 4 -0.91 -8.05 1.40
CA THR A 4 -0.45 -7.11 0.36
C THR A 4 -1.41 -7.18 -0.82
N GLY A 5 -1.91 -6.03 -1.28
CA GLY A 5 -2.86 -6.01 -2.40
C GLY A 5 -3.53 -4.67 -2.62
N SER A 6 -4.73 -4.69 -3.19
CA SER A 6 -5.44 -3.45 -3.52
C SER A 6 -6.02 -2.78 -2.28
N THR A 7 -6.10 -1.44 -2.33
CA THR A 7 -6.70 -0.64 -1.26
C THR A 7 -8.17 -1.00 -1.03
N GLU A 8 -8.89 -1.39 -2.07
CA GLU A 8 -10.29 -1.84 -1.98
C GLU A 8 -10.43 -3.09 -1.11
N VAL A 9 -9.66 -4.13 -1.43
CA VAL A 9 -9.72 -5.41 -0.69
C VAL A 9 -9.16 -5.25 0.73
N GLY A 10 -8.12 -4.42 0.91
CA GLY A 10 -7.56 -4.09 2.22
C GLY A 10 -8.60 -3.55 3.22
N ARG A 11 -9.54 -2.71 2.75
CA ARG A 11 -10.64 -2.20 3.58
C ARG A 11 -11.57 -3.32 4.02
N SER A 12 -11.96 -4.20 3.11
CA SER A 12 -12.82 -5.35 3.44
C SER A 12 -12.17 -6.28 4.45
N ILE A 13 -10.85 -6.50 4.35
CA ILE A 13 -10.10 -7.31 5.33
C ILE A 13 -10.09 -6.66 6.71
N MET A 14 -9.88 -5.34 6.78
CA MET A 14 -9.90 -4.61 8.05
C MET A 14 -11.28 -4.65 8.72
N GLU A 15 -12.35 -4.46 7.94
CA GLU A 15 -13.73 -4.58 8.42
C GLU A 15 -14.02 -5.97 8.97
N ALA A 16 -13.64 -7.02 8.23
CA ALA A 16 -13.84 -8.40 8.67
C ALA A 16 -13.07 -8.72 9.96
N ALA A 17 -11.85 -8.20 10.11
CA ALA A 17 -11.07 -8.35 11.33
C ALA A 17 -11.75 -7.66 12.53
N ALA A 18 -12.26 -6.44 12.33
CA ALA A 18 -12.96 -5.68 13.37
C ALA A 18 -14.27 -6.36 13.82
N ARG A 19 -15.06 -6.88 12.87
CA ARG A 19 -16.35 -7.52 13.16
C ARG A 19 -16.25 -8.92 13.75
N SER A 20 -15.16 -9.64 13.47
CA SER A 20 -14.99 -11.01 13.92
C SER A 20 -14.41 -11.06 15.34
N ASN A 21 -13.10 -10.90 15.47
CA ASN A 21 -12.41 -11.17 16.73
C ASN A 21 -11.26 -10.20 17.04
N LEU A 22 -11.22 -9.05 16.37
CA LEU A 22 -10.19 -8.03 16.54
C LEU A 22 -8.77 -8.57 16.39
N LYS A 23 -8.58 -9.57 15.52
CA LYS A 23 -7.24 -10.06 15.18
C LYS A 23 -6.39 -8.92 14.60
N SER A 24 -5.13 -8.82 15.03
CA SER A 24 -4.21 -7.82 14.49
C SER A 24 -4.03 -7.99 12.98
N VAL A 25 -4.04 -6.89 12.24
CA VAL A 25 -3.86 -6.87 10.79
C VAL A 25 -2.77 -5.88 10.37
N THR A 26 -2.02 -6.26 9.34
CA THR A 26 -1.03 -5.42 8.65
C THR A 26 -1.39 -5.42 7.17
N LEU A 27 -1.45 -4.23 6.55
CA LEU A 27 -1.95 -4.03 5.20
C LEU A 27 -0.96 -3.19 4.39
N GLU A 28 -0.35 -3.80 3.38
CA GLU A 28 0.48 -3.13 2.38
C GLU A 28 -0.36 -2.91 1.11
N LEU A 29 -0.81 -1.69 0.90
CA LEU A 29 -1.85 -1.38 -0.08
C LEU A 29 -1.30 -0.63 -1.30
N GLY A 30 -2.19 -0.28 -2.23
CA GLY A 30 -1.81 0.45 -3.42
C GLY A 30 -1.13 1.79 -3.11
N GLY A 31 -0.19 2.17 -3.96
CA GLY A 31 0.50 3.45 -3.92
C GLY A 31 0.46 4.12 -5.28
N LYS A 32 0.46 5.45 -5.28
CA LYS A 32 0.73 6.25 -6.48
C LYS A 32 1.98 7.07 -6.23
N SER A 33 3.10 6.38 -6.07
CA SER A 33 4.39 7.00 -5.75
C SER A 33 4.93 7.70 -6.99
N PRO A 34 4.96 9.05 -7.02
CA PRO A 34 5.52 9.76 -8.15
C PRO A 34 7.05 9.75 -8.07
N LEU A 35 7.68 9.79 -9.25
CA LEU A 35 9.10 10.09 -9.42
C LEU A 35 9.19 11.31 -10.35
N ILE A 36 9.95 12.33 -9.93
CA ILE A 36 10.14 13.57 -10.68
C ILE A 36 11.63 13.68 -10.98
N ILE A 37 11.98 13.81 -12.26
CA ILE A 37 13.36 13.95 -12.74
C ILE A 37 13.46 15.32 -13.40
N PHE A 38 14.42 16.12 -12.96
CA PHE A 38 14.68 17.47 -13.47
C PHE A 38 15.66 17.45 -14.65
N ASP A 39 15.78 18.56 -15.37
CA ASP A 39 16.63 18.70 -16.56
C ASP A 39 18.13 18.67 -16.24
N ASP A 40 18.51 18.91 -14.98
CA ASP A 40 19.87 18.82 -14.47
C ASP A 40 20.21 17.45 -13.86
N ALA A 41 19.28 16.49 -13.90
CA ALA A 41 19.52 15.15 -13.40
C ALA A 41 20.54 14.40 -14.27
N ASP A 42 21.46 13.69 -13.62
CA ASP A 42 22.31 12.71 -14.27
C ASP A 42 21.44 11.53 -14.75
N VAL A 43 21.15 11.52 -16.05
CA VAL A 43 20.19 10.60 -16.68
C VAL A 43 20.68 9.14 -16.64
N ASP A 44 21.98 8.92 -16.57
CA ASP A 44 22.55 7.57 -16.47
C ASP A 44 22.32 6.95 -15.08
N MET A 45 21.95 7.78 -14.09
CA MET A 45 21.68 7.42 -12.70
C MET A 45 20.20 7.54 -12.28
N ALA A 46 19.34 8.01 -13.18
CA ALA A 46 17.91 8.27 -12.93
C ALA A 46 17.02 7.10 -13.37
#